data_AF-A0A154PQ62-F1
#
_entry.id   AF-A0A154PQ62-F1
#
_cell.length_a   1.000
_cell.length_b   1.000
_cell.length_c   1.000
_cell.angle_alpha   90.00
_cell.angle_beta   90.00
_cell.angle_gamma   90.00
#
_symmetry.space_group_name_H-M   'P 1'
#
loop_
_entity.id
_entity.type
_entity.pdbx_description
1 polymer ?
#
loop_
_entity_poly.entity_id
_entity_poly.type
_entity_poly.pdbx_seq_one_letter_code
_entity_poly.pdbx_strand_id
1 'polypeptide(L)' 'MNLPPFDGTYSQWVKYRNTFTSLIHRNASLPRMLKVHYLISSLAGSTARTIENIDIAELYYESA' A
#
# COMPACT_ATOMS: atom_id res chain seq x y z
N MET A 1 7.25 -12.10 2.18
CA MET A 1 5.81 -11.99 1.88
C MET A 1 5.67 -11.20 0.60
N ASN A 2 5.13 -11.79 -0.47
CA ASN A 2 4.94 -11.08 -1.73
C ASN A 2 3.47 -10.76 -1.89
N LEU A 3 3.12 -9.48 -1.83
CA LEU A 3 1.81 -9.01 -2.28
C LEU A 3 1.79 -9.05 -3.81
N PRO A 4 0.67 -9.46 -4.44
CA PRO A 4 0.55 -9.36 -5.88
C PRO A 4 0.63 -7.87 -6.29
N PRO A 5 1.39 -7.54 -7.36
CA PRO A 5 1.41 -6.18 -7.86
C PRO A 5 0.01 -5.74 -8.27
N PHE A 6 -0.36 -4.52 -7.91
CA PHE A 6 -1.65 -3.93 -8.22
C PHE A 6 -1.47 -2.74 -9.15
N ASP A 7 -1.93 -2.89 -10.38
CA ASP A 7 -1.77 -1.89 -11.44
C ASP A 7 -2.85 -0.80 -11.45
N GLY A 8 -3.89 -0.94 -10.62
CA GLY A 8 -5.05 -0.04 -10.60
C GLY A 8 -6.33 -0.65 -11.19
N THR A 9 -6.28 -1.89 -11.67
CA THR A 9 -7.43 -2.55 -12.26
C THR A 9 -8.57 -2.71 -11.25
N TYR A 10 -9.70 -2.06 -11.50
CA TYR A 10 -10.85 -2.03 -10.58
C TYR A 10 -11.38 -3.44 -10.23
N SER A 11 -11.42 -4.37 -11.19
CA SER A 11 -11.86 -5.75 -10.93
C SER A 11 -10.93 -6.51 -9.98
N GLN A 12 -9.65 -6.13 -9.91
CA GLN A 12 -8.66 -6.73 -9.02
C GLN A 12 -8.57 -6.04 -7.66
N TRP A 13 -9.12 -4.82 -7.54
CA TRP A 13 -9.05 -4.00 -6.34
C TRP A 13 -9.57 -4.72 -5.09
N VAL A 14 -10.74 -5.38 -5.20
CA VAL A 14 -11.33 -6.10 -4.06
C VAL A 14 -10.41 -7.23 -3.58
N LYS A 15 -9.85 -8.00 -4.51
CA LYS A 15 -8.92 -9.09 -4.19
C LYS A 15 -7.64 -8.58 -3.56
N TYR A 16 -7.06 -7.53 -4.13
CA TYR A 16 -5.86 -6.87 -3.62
C TYR A 16 -6.10 -6.32 -2.21
N ARG A 17 -7.16 -5.53 -2.01
CA ARG A 17 -7.52 -4.94 -0.72
C ARG A 17 -7.67 -6.02 0.37
N ASN A 18 -8.42 -7.08 0.09
CA ASN A 18 -8.61 -8.16 1.05
C ASN A 18 -7.29 -8.84 1.43
N THR A 19 -6.42 -9.06 0.44
CA THR A 19 -5.09 -9.66 0.65
C THR A 19 -4.19 -8.75 1.49
N PHE A 20 -4.12 -7.46 1.15
CA PHE A 20 -3.39 -6.45 1.90
C PHE A 20 -3.90 -6.34 3.34
N THR A 21 -5.22 -6.33 3.53
CA THR A 21 -5.82 -6.21 4.85
C THR A 21 -5.48 -7.40 5.74
N SER A 22 -5.56 -8.61 5.20
CA SER A 22 -5.27 -9.85 5.94
C SER A 22 -3.80 -9.97 6.32
N LEU A 23 -2.88 -9.65 5.38
CA LEU A 23 -1.44 -9.88 5.56
C LEU A 23 -0.71 -8.73 6.25
N ILE A 24 -1.09 -7.47 5.95
CA ILE A 24 -0.34 -6.28 6.33
C ILE A 24 -1.14 -5.43 7.33
N HIS A 25 -2.38 -5.04 7.00
CA HIS A 25 -3.14 -4.10 7.83
C HIS A 25 -3.43 -4.65 9.23
N ARG A 26 -3.91 -5.90 9.31
CA ARG A 26 -4.24 -6.58 10.57
C ARG A 26 -3.03 -7.08 11.35
N ASN A 27 -1.84 -7.02 10.78
CA ASN A 27 -0.63 -7.42 11.46
C ASN A 27 -0.23 -6.34 12.49
N ALA A 28 -0.45 -6.62 13.77
CA ALA A 28 -0.14 -5.71 14.88
C ALA A 28 1.36 -5.54 15.11
N SER A 29 2.18 -6.51 14.67
CA SER A 29 3.65 -6.45 14.78
C SER A 29 4.29 -5.53 13.76
N LEU A 30 3.54 -5.08 12.75
CA LEU A 30 4.05 -4.14 11.75
C LEU A 30 3.76 -2.69 12.17
N PRO A 31 4.78 -1.83 12.25
CA PRO A 31 4.56 -0.41 12.46
C PRO A 31 3.84 0.18 11.24
N ARG A 32 3.04 1.22 11.48
CA ARG A 32 2.21 1.86 10.45
C ARG A 32 3.06 2.27 9.24
N MET A 33 4.28 2.78 9.45
CA MET A 33 5.17 3.25 8.38
C MET A 33 5.48 2.11 7.41
N LEU A 34 5.79 0.92 7.96
CA LEU A 34 6.10 -0.24 7.16
C LEU A 34 4.87 -0.75 6.40
N LYS A 35 3.66 -0.62 6.98
CA LYS A 35 2.40 -0.93 6.26
C LYS A 35 2.22 -0.04 5.03
N VAL A 36 2.49 1.26 5.17
CA VAL A 36 2.42 2.22 4.05
C VAL A 36 3.48 1.92 2.99
N HIS A 37 4.72 1.63 3.42
CA HIS A 37 5.77 1.20 2.50
C HIS A 37 5.36 -0.04 1.71
N TYR A 38 4.81 -1.07 2.37
CA TYR A 38 4.32 -2.27 1.67
C TYR A 38 3.21 -1.97 0.68
N LEU A 39 2.28 -1.08 1.03
CA LEU A 39 1.21 -0.66 0.15
C LEU A 39 1.81 -0.09 -1.15
N ILE A 40 2.70 0.89 -1.02
CA ILE A 40 3.33 1.59 -2.15
C ILE A 40 4.18 0.63 -2.99
N SER A 41 5.01 -0.21 -2.37
CA SER A 41 5.83 -1.18 -3.08
C SER A 41 5.01 -2.24 -3.83
N SER A 42 3.76 -2.48 -3.44
CA SER A 42 2.87 -3.40 -4.15
C SER A 42 2.04 -2.74 -5.25
N LEU A 43 2.13 -1.42 -5.41
CA LEU A 43 1.53 -0.73 -6.55
C LEU A 43 2.42 -0.87 -7.78
N ALA A 44 1.79 -0.96 -8.94
CA ALA A 44 2.46 -1.07 -10.23
C ALA A 44 1.79 -0.16 -11.26
N GLY A 45 2.42 -0.04 -12.43
CA GLY A 45 1.83 0.64 -13.59
C GLY A 45 1.45 2.10 -13.34
N SER A 46 0.26 2.50 -13.77
CA SER A 46 -0.26 3.86 -13.62
C SER A 46 -0.47 4.24 -12.16
N THR A 47 -0.84 3.29 -11.30
CA THR A 47 -1.11 3.54 -9.88
C THR A 47 0.16 3.84 -9.10
N ALA A 48 1.28 3.20 -9.44
CA ALA A 48 2.59 3.53 -8.88
C ALA A 48 3.00 4.98 -9.23
N ARG A 49 2.82 5.39 -10.49
CA ARG A 49 3.18 6.75 -10.95
C ARG A 49 2.35 7.85 -10.29
N THR A 50 1.07 7.59 -9.99
CA THR A 50 0.23 8.54 -9.26
C THR A 50 0.72 8.76 -7.83
N ILE A 51 1.34 7.74 -7.22
CA ILE A 51 1.75 7.75 -5.81
C ILE A 51 3.24 8.04 -5.64
N GLU A 52 4.05 7.92 -6.69
CA GLU A 52 5.49 8.31 -6.71
C GLU A 52 5.74 9.76 -6.29
N ASN A 53 4.78 10.66 -6.49
CA ASN A 53 4.90 12.07 -6.09
C ASN A 53 4.41 12.35 -4.67
N ILE A 54 3.91 11.33 -3.96
CA ILE A 54 3.43 11.50 -2.59
C ILE A 54 4.59 11.14 -1.67
N ASP A 55 5.13 12.15 -0.98
CA ASP A 55 6.17 11.91 0.01
C ASP A 55 5.54 11.15 1.19
N ILE A 56 6.06 9.95 1.45
CA ILE A 56 5.61 9.11 2.57
C ILE A 56 5.81 9.85 3.89
N ALA A 57 6.82 10.73 3.97
CA ALA A 57 7.04 11.57 5.13
C ALA A 57 5.88 12.56 5.34
N GLU A 58 5.37 13.17 4.27
CA GLU A 58 4.27 14.15 4.32
C GLU A 58 2.96 13.50 4.82
N LEU A 59 2.68 12.27 4.39
CA LEU A 59 1.58 11.45 4.92
C LEU A 59 1.68 11.12 6.42
N TYR A 60 2.89 11.20 7.00
CA TYR A 60 3.13 10.98 8.43
C TYR A 60 3.18 12.27 9.25
N TYR A 61 3.65 13.37 8.67
CA TYR A 61 3.75 14.66 9.37
C TYR A 61 2.39 15.29 9.70
N GLU A 62 1.35 15.04 8.91
CA GLU A 62 -0.02 15.48 9.28
C GLU A 62 -0.59 14.79 10.53
N SER A 63 0.09 13.75 11.04
CA SER A 63 -0.33 12.99 12.23
C SER A 63 0.54 13.23 13.47
N ALA A 64 1.51 14.15 13.41
CA ALA A 64 2.44 14.46 14.51
C ALA A 64 1.96 15.66 15.35
#